data_AF-A0AA38G9V9-F1
#
_entry.id   AF-A0AA38G9V9-F1
#
_cell.length_a   1.000
_cell.length_b   1.000
_cell.length_c   1.000
_cell.angle_alpha   90.00
_cell.angle_beta   90.00
_cell.angle_gamma   90.00
#
_symmetry.space_group_name_H-M   'P 1'
#
loop_
_entity.id
_entity.type
_entity.pdbx_description
1 polymer ?
#
loop_
_entity_poly.entity_id
_entity_poly.type
_entity_poly.pdbx_seq_one_letter_code
_entity_poly.pdbx_strand_id
1 'polypeptide(L)'
;YALERRVGEAIVLLEKGRELQARADFPQALDCFTQVIKIYGDLALTEYARVGRAISLYEVGDRDESIAEMEDVSISLKGYP
;
A
#
# COMPACT_ATOMS: atom_id res chain seq x y z
N TYR A 1 9.98 5.13 -21.43
CA TYR A 1 11.10 5.34 -20.49
C TYR A 1 10.67 5.86 -19.10
N ALA A 2 10.10 7.07 -18.94
CA ALA A 2 9.81 7.60 -17.60
C ALA A 2 8.72 6.83 -16.84
N LEU A 3 7.61 6.48 -17.51
CA LEU A 3 6.51 5.71 -16.89
C LEU A 3 6.97 4.29 -16.51
N GLU A 4 7.64 3.58 -17.41
CA GLU A 4 8.16 2.23 -17.16
C GLU A 4 9.09 2.18 -15.95
N ARG A 5 9.97 3.17 -15.81
CA ARG A 5 10.85 3.30 -14.65
C ARG A 5 10.06 3.48 -13.35
N ARG A 6 9.08 4.40 -13.33
CA ARG A 6 8.23 4.64 -12.15
C ARG A 6 7.44 3.39 -11.76
N VAL A 7 6.88 2.69 -12.75
CA VAL A 7 6.17 1.42 -12.54
C VAL A 7 7.12 0.38 -11.94
N GLY A 8 8.33 0.24 -12.48
CA GLY A 8 9.34 -0.67 -11.94
C GLY A 8 9.74 -0.36 -10.50
N GLU A 9 10.01 0.92 -10.18
CA GLU A 9 10.36 1.36 -8.82
C GLU A 9 9.21 1.10 -7.83
N ALA A 10 7.95 1.32 -8.25
CA ALA A 10 6.78 1.03 -7.43
C ALA A 10 6.59 -0.47 -7.18
N ILE A 11 6.80 -1.32 -8.20
CA ILE A 11 6.71 -2.79 -8.06
C ILE A 11 7.75 -3.30 -7.06
N VAL A 12 9.00 -2.82 -7.13
CA VAL A 12 10.07 -3.23 -6.19
C VAL A 12 9.68 -2.92 -4.75
N LEU A 13 9.10 -1.74 -4.48
CA LEU A 13 8.63 -1.40 -3.13
C LEU A 13 7.44 -2.27 -2.69
N LEU A 14 6.50 -2.57 -3.58
CA LEU A 14 5.38 -3.47 -3.30
C LEU A 14 5.84 -4.88 -2.94
N GLU A 15 6.76 -5.44 -3.73
CA GLU A 15 7.33 -6.77 -3.48
C GLU A 15 8.06 -6.80 -2.13
N LYS A 16 8.89 -5.79 -1.85
CA LYS A 16 9.57 -5.65 -0.55
C LYS A 16 8.58 -5.57 0.61
N GLY A 17 7.52 -4.74 0.49
CA GLY A 17 6.48 -4.62 1.51
C GLY A 17 5.79 -5.96 1.80
N ARG A 18 5.47 -6.73 0.75
CA ARG A 18 4.87 -8.08 0.87
C ARG A 18 5.81 -9.08 1.53
N GLU A 19 7.09 -9.08 1.19
CA GLU A 19 8.07 -9.95 1.86
C GLU A 19 8.21 -9.62 3.35
N LEU A 20 8.18 -8.33 3.70
CA LEU A 20 8.24 -7.89 5.10
C LEU A 20 6.98 -8.31 5.86
N GLN A 21 5.78 -8.19 5.27
CA GLN A 21 4.55 -8.74 5.86
C GLN A 21 4.63 -10.25 6.07
N ALA A 22 5.18 -11.00 5.11
CA ALA A 22 5.35 -12.45 5.24
C ALA A 22 6.31 -12.84 6.39
N ARG A 23 7.20 -11.93 6.80
CA ARG A 23 8.11 -12.08 7.94
C ARG A 23 7.57 -11.44 9.24
N ALA A 24 6.34 -10.93 9.22
CA ALA A 24 5.73 -10.15 10.31
C ALA A 24 6.52 -8.89 10.70
N ASP A 25 7.35 -8.35 9.79
CA ASP A 25 8.01 -7.05 9.96
C ASP A 25 7.08 -5.93 9.48
N PHE A 26 5.99 -5.74 10.21
CA PHE A 26 4.93 -4.81 9.87
C PHE A 26 5.35 -3.34 9.88
N PRO A 27 6.24 -2.86 10.78
CA PRO A 27 6.73 -1.49 10.73
C PRO A 27 7.47 -1.16 9.42
N GLN A 28 8.35 -2.06 8.95
CA GLN A 28 9.06 -1.83 7.69
C GLN A 28 8.14 -2.02 6.48
N ALA A 29 7.18 -2.97 6.55
CA ALA A 29 6.18 -3.13 5.50
C ALA A 29 5.32 -1.87 5.35
N LEU A 30 4.87 -1.30 6.48
CA LEU A 30 4.10 -0.06 6.54
C LEU A 30 4.84 1.09 5.84
N ASP A 31 6.14 1.24 6.10
CA ASP A 31 6.97 2.25 5.42
C ASP A 31 7.01 2.02 3.90
N CYS A 32 7.22 0.78 3.44
CA CYS A 32 7.26 0.46 2.01
C CYS A 32 5.94 0.84 1.31
N PHE A 33 4.80 0.45 1.86
CA PHE A 33 3.49 0.77 1.25
C PHE A 33 3.17 2.26 1.31
N THR A 34 3.55 2.93 2.40
CA THR A 34 3.40 4.39 2.53
C THR A 34 4.22 5.12 1.47
N GLN A 35 5.43 4.66 1.16
CA GLN A 35 6.24 5.21 0.07
C GLN A 35 5.58 5.02 -1.30
N VAL A 36 4.98 3.84 -1.56
CA VAL A 36 4.27 3.61 -2.83
C VAL A 36 3.13 4.61 -3.01
N ILE A 37 2.29 4.78 -1.98
CA ILE A 37 1.13 5.69 -2.02
C ILE A 37 1.59 7.15 -2.20
N LYS A 38 2.65 7.57 -1.51
CA LYS A 38 3.14 8.96 -1.57
C LYS A 38 3.80 9.32 -2.90
N ILE A 39 4.56 8.40 -3.49
CA ILE A 39 5.42 8.69 -4.65
C ILE A 39 4.73 8.30 -5.98
N TYR A 40 3.88 7.27 -5.95
CA TYR A 40 3.26 6.68 -7.13
C TYR A 40 1.74 6.64 -7.04
N GLY A 41 1.14 7.52 -6.24
CA GLY A 41 -0.30 7.57 -5.98
C GLY A 41 -1.19 7.73 -7.21
N ASP A 42 -0.63 8.18 -8.34
CA ASP A 42 -1.28 8.27 -9.65
C ASP A 42 -1.34 6.93 -10.41
N LEU A 43 -0.55 5.93 -10.00
CA LEU A 43 -0.56 4.61 -10.62
C LEU A 43 -1.67 3.74 -10.03
N ALA A 44 -2.39 3.03 -10.89
CA ALA A 44 -3.47 2.11 -10.47
C ALA A 44 -2.99 1.00 -9.50
N LEU A 45 -1.71 0.63 -9.55
CA LEU A 45 -1.11 -0.34 -8.61
C LEU A 45 -1.10 0.14 -7.16
N THR A 46 -1.28 1.44 -6.91
CA THR A 46 -1.30 2.00 -5.55
C THR A 46 -2.44 1.44 -4.71
N GLU A 47 -3.54 0.99 -5.32
CA GLU A 47 -4.63 0.37 -4.59
C GLU A 47 -4.17 -0.92 -3.86
N TYR A 48 -3.22 -1.67 -4.43
CA TYR A 48 -2.59 -2.80 -3.72
C TYR A 48 -1.74 -2.35 -2.54
N ALA A 49 -1.05 -1.20 -2.66
CA ALA A 49 -0.29 -0.63 -1.55
C ALA A 49 -1.19 -0.22 -0.40
N ARG A 50 -2.37 0.37 -0.68
CA ARG A 50 -3.35 0.75 0.35
C ARG A 50 -3.84 -0.43 1.16
N VAL A 51 -4.16 -1.56 0.50
CA VAL A 51 -4.53 -2.80 1.18
C VAL A 51 -3.38 -3.31 2.06
N GLY A 52 -2.16 -3.35 1.52
CA GLY A 52 -0.97 -3.74 2.28
C GLY A 52 -0.72 -2.84 3.49
N ARG A 53 -0.85 -1.53 3.30
CA ARG A 53 -0.69 -0.51 4.35
C ARG A 53 -1.71 -0.69 5.46
N ALA A 54 -2.99 -0.86 5.12
CA ALA A 54 -4.05 -1.07 6.09
C ALA A 54 -3.81 -2.34 6.94
N ILE A 55 -3.36 -3.45 6.33
CA ILE A 55 -2.98 -4.66 7.06
C ILE A 55 -1.82 -4.36 8.02
N SER A 56 -0.76 -3.69 7.54
CA SER A 56 0.39 -3.37 8.39
C SER A 56 0.02 -2.41 9.54
N LEU A 57 -0.86 -1.42 9.30
CA LEU A 57 -1.39 -0.52 10.33
C LEU A 57 -2.11 -1.28 11.44
N TYR A 58 -2.95 -2.25 11.05
CA TYR A 58 -3.67 -3.10 12.01
C TYR A 58 -2.71 -3.85 12.93
N GLU A 59 -1.66 -4.43 12.35
CA GLU A 59 -0.68 -5.26 13.05
C GLU A 59 0.26 -4.46 13.95
N VAL A 60 0.59 -3.21 13.58
CA VAL A 60 1.35 -2.30 14.47
C VAL A 60 0.48 -1.63 15.54
N GLY A 61 -0.82 -1.90 15.54
CA GLY A 61 -1.78 -1.42 16.54
C GLY A 61 -2.48 -0.11 16.20
N ASP A 62 -2.21 0.49 15.04
CA ASP A 62 -2.91 1.67 14.54
C ASP A 62 -4.21 1.26 13.81
N ARG A 63 -5.15 0.76 14.60
CA ARG A 63 -6.38 0.16 14.07
C ARG A 63 -7.34 1.19 13.50
N ASP A 64 -7.37 2.40 14.05
CA ASP A 64 -8.25 3.46 13.57
C ASP A 64 -7.84 3.90 12.15
N GLU A 65 -6.53 4.09 11.92
CA GLU A 65 -6.03 4.43 10.58
C GLU A 65 -6.21 3.24 9.60
N SER A 66 -6.02 2.01 10.07
CA SER A 66 -6.28 0.80 9.28
C SER A 66 -7.72 0.70 8.77
N ILE A 67 -8.69 0.98 9.65
CA ILE A 67 -10.12 0.97 9.29
C ILE A 67 -10.42 2.07 8.27
N ALA A 68 -9.96 3.30 8.54
CA ALA A 68 -10.17 4.41 7.63
C ALA A 68 -9.61 4.12 6.22
N GLU A 69 -8.41 3.55 6.14
CA GLU A 69 -7.80 3.20 4.86
C GLU A 69 -8.57 2.08 4.13
N MET A 70 -9.11 1.09 4.85
CA MET A 70 -9.91 0.02 4.23
C MET A 70 -11.29 0.51 3.75
N GLU A 71 -11.88 1.49 4.44
CA GLU A 71 -13.10 2.16 3.99
C GLU A 71 -12.87 2.92 2.67
N ASP A 72 -11.76 3.66 2.58
CA ASP A 72 -11.36 4.36 1.35
C ASP A 72 -11.14 3.39 0.18
N VAL A 73 -10.46 2.26 0.41
CA VAL A 73 -10.24 1.22 -0.60
C VAL A 73 -11.57 0.60 -1.05
N SER A 74 -12.49 0.34 -0.12
CA SER A 74 -13.82 -0.22 -0.43
C SER A 74 -14.64 0.70 -1.33
N ILE A 75 -14.54 2.02 -1.13
CA ILE A 75 -15.18 3.03 -1.99
C ILE A 75 -14.55 3.03 -3.38
N SER A 76 -13.21 3.04 -3.45
CA SER A 76 -12.44 3.01 -4.70
C SER A 76 -12.79 1.80 -5.58
N LEU A 77 -12.87 0.60 -4.97
CA LEU A 77 -13.11 -0.66 -5.69
C LEU A 77 -14.57 -0.87 -6.13
N LYS A 78 -15.54 -0.29 -5.42
CA LYS A 78 -16.96 -0.42 -5.82
C LYS A 78 -17.29 0.33 -7.11
N GLY A 79 -16.45 1.29 -7.50
CA GLY A 79 -16.77 2.22 -8.58
C GLY A 79 -17.90 3.17 -8.17
N TYR A 80 -17.78 4.45 -8.52
CA TYR A 80 -18.94 5.33 -8.44
C TYR A 80 -19.97 4.91 -9.52
N PRO A 81 -21.28 4.86 -9.20
CA PRO A 81 -22.32 4.64 -10.19
C PRO A 81 -22.35 5.73 -11.27
#